data_AF-A0AB40BHT9-F1
#
_entry.id   AF-A0AB40BHT9-F1
#
_cell.length_a   1.000
_cell.length_b   1.000
_cell.length_c   1.000
_cell.angle_alpha   90.00
_cell.angle_beta   90.00
_cell.angle_gamma   90.00
#
_symmetry.space_group_name_H-M   'P 1'
#
loop_
_entity.id
_entity.type
_entity.pdbx_description
1 polymer ?
#
loop_
_entity_poly.entity_id
_entity_poly.type
_entity_poly.pdbx_seq_one_letter_code
_entity_poly.pdbx_strand_id
1 'polypeptide(L)'
;MTTEPSLGFSSPSLVSLTTPILSGKQVHARLVKSSDGVSSESWNSLMDFYLNIGEDVRKVRRILDGMKDPCIVSWNCLLDGYVKSGEIENARKVFEEMPERDTVSWTTMLLGYVNEGMLDEACCLFDEMPEKNMVSWSVMIKGFWRSGCYKEALDLFKEMQVLDIEIDKITLTTLLSACAGLGALDQGCWIHAFIDKHDIQVDAHLCTALVDMYAKCGRLDLARKVFRGFKKRKVFVWNAMLGGLAMHSLGLEAVVLFSEMLSSGIRPNEITFICVLSACSHSGLVKDGLQIFHSMAEDYKIKPCVQHYGCLVDLLGRAGLFEEAKRVIEVMPMKANGNVWRALLGACRVHGCAELGERVGKMLLEMEPMDDGNYVLLSNVYAVDNRWEDVARLRKEMKEKRVLKTPGWSSIELDGVAYMFASGDLSHPQSRDIYSLLDELTKQLVVANVQ
;
A
#
# COMPACT_ATOMS: atom_id res chain seq x y z
N MET A 1 -60.39 -5.70 -22.70
CA MET A 1 -59.00 -5.76 -23.20
C MET A 1 -58.14 -5.12 -22.14
N THR A 2 -57.40 -5.98 -21.44
CA THR A 2 -56.55 -5.69 -20.29
C THR A 2 -55.31 -4.91 -20.72
N THR A 3 -55.06 -3.78 -20.07
CA THR A 3 -53.82 -3.00 -20.12
C THR A 3 -52.90 -3.45 -18.99
N GLU A 4 -51.74 -4.01 -19.32
CA GLU A 4 -50.59 -4.07 -18.41
C GLU A 4 -49.84 -2.74 -18.42
N PRO A 5 -49.32 -2.31 -17.25
CA PRO A 5 -47.99 -1.73 -17.27
C PRO A 5 -47.11 -2.18 -16.08
N SER A 6 -45.84 -2.44 -16.43
CA SER A 6 -44.60 -2.09 -15.72
C SER A 6 -44.45 -2.40 -14.22
N LEU A 7 -43.47 -3.24 -13.90
CA LEU A 7 -42.74 -3.18 -12.62
C LEU A 7 -41.24 -3.03 -12.88
N GLY A 8 -40.69 -2.00 -12.24
CA GLY A 8 -39.32 -1.53 -12.39
C GLY A 8 -38.29 -2.41 -11.70
N PHE A 9 -37.06 -2.31 -12.19
CA PHE A 9 -35.86 -2.82 -11.57
C PHE A 9 -35.60 -2.07 -10.26
N SER A 10 -35.93 -2.72 -9.14
CA SER A 10 -35.36 -2.43 -7.84
C SER A 10 -33.92 -2.98 -7.77
N SER A 11 -33.05 -2.15 -7.21
CA SER A 11 -31.66 -2.42 -6.79
C SER A 11 -31.43 -3.82 -6.20
N PRO A 12 -30.25 -4.45 -6.40
CA PRO A 12 -29.93 -5.72 -5.78
C PRO A 12 -29.89 -5.56 -4.25
N SER A 13 -30.94 -6.04 -3.61
CA SER A 13 -31.05 -6.28 -2.18
C SER A 13 -30.02 -7.35 -1.78
N LEU A 14 -29.18 -7.02 -0.80
CA LEU A 14 -28.71 -7.79 0.37
C LEU A 14 -28.96 -9.31 0.48
N VAL A 15 -28.93 -10.06 -0.63
CA VAL A 15 -29.16 -11.51 -0.66
C VAL A 15 -27.99 -12.16 -1.40
N SER A 16 -26.96 -12.53 -0.64
CA SER A 16 -26.10 -13.71 -0.93
C SER A 16 -25.14 -14.10 0.21
N LEU A 17 -25.09 -13.38 1.33
CA LEU A 17 -24.25 -13.74 2.48
C LEU A 17 -24.93 -14.70 3.49
N THR A 18 -26.24 -14.95 3.38
CA THR A 18 -27.00 -15.70 4.41
C THR A 18 -26.98 -17.22 4.24
N THR A 19 -26.83 -17.74 3.02
CA THR A 19 -26.83 -19.18 2.73
C THR A 19 -25.57 -19.93 3.20
N PRO A 20 -24.34 -19.40 3.08
CA PRO A 20 -23.14 -20.07 3.62
C PRO A 20 -23.15 -20.12 5.14
N ILE A 21 -23.54 -19.01 5.79
CA ILE A 21 -23.60 -18.87 7.26
C ILE A 21 -24.61 -19.86 7.87
N LEU A 22 -25.76 -20.06 7.22
CA LEU A 22 -26.73 -21.06 7.65
C LEU A 22 -26.18 -22.49 7.52
N SER A 23 -25.46 -22.77 6.43
CA SER A 23 -24.85 -24.09 6.17
C SER A 23 -23.78 -24.43 7.23
N GLY A 24 -22.86 -23.52 7.54
CA GLY A 24 -21.85 -23.73 8.57
C GLY A 24 -22.44 -23.91 9.98
N LYS A 25 -23.46 -23.12 10.35
CA LYS A 25 -24.17 -23.28 11.64
C LYS A 25 -24.97 -24.60 11.71
N GLN A 26 -25.53 -25.05 10.59
CA GLN A 26 -26.20 -26.36 10.51
C GLN A 26 -25.22 -27.53 10.58
N VAL A 27 -24.04 -27.40 9.97
CA VAL A 27 -22.93 -28.37 10.09
C VAL A 27 -22.43 -28.39 11.53
N HIS A 28 -22.13 -27.25 12.16
CA HIS A 28 -21.77 -27.16 13.58
C HIS A 28 -22.81 -27.87 14.48
N ALA A 29 -24.11 -27.58 14.30
CA ALA A 29 -25.16 -28.21 15.09
C ALA A 29 -25.32 -29.73 14.83
N ARG A 30 -24.93 -30.22 13.64
CA ARG A 30 -24.92 -31.65 13.31
C ARG A 30 -23.69 -32.35 13.89
N LEU A 31 -22.50 -31.77 13.74
CA LEU A 31 -21.25 -32.33 14.26
C LEU A 31 -21.24 -32.42 15.78
N VAL A 32 -21.78 -31.40 16.48
CA VAL A 32 -21.95 -31.41 17.95
C VAL A 32 -22.94 -32.49 18.41
N LYS A 33 -23.93 -32.86 17.57
CA LYS A 33 -24.91 -33.92 17.87
C LYS A 33 -24.45 -35.33 17.50
N SER A 34 -23.42 -35.46 16.67
CA SER A 34 -22.86 -36.72 16.19
C SER A 34 -21.41 -36.89 16.67
N SER A 35 -21.18 -36.81 17.99
CA SER A 35 -19.84 -36.85 18.60
C SER A 35 -19.04 -38.13 18.28
N ASP A 36 -19.69 -39.18 17.79
CA ASP A 36 -19.06 -40.43 17.37
C ASP A 36 -18.88 -40.44 15.84
N GLY A 37 -17.63 -40.31 15.37
CA GLY A 37 -17.24 -40.62 13.98
C GLY A 37 -16.96 -39.43 13.06
N VAL A 38 -16.90 -38.19 13.55
CA VAL A 38 -16.52 -37.02 12.73
C VAL A 38 -15.01 -36.96 12.54
N SER A 39 -14.54 -36.90 11.28
CA SER A 39 -13.12 -36.76 10.96
C SER A 39 -12.57 -35.39 11.37
N SER A 40 -11.29 -35.33 11.75
CA SER A 40 -10.57 -34.08 12.04
C SER A 40 -10.63 -33.08 10.87
N GLU A 41 -10.66 -33.57 9.63
CA GLU A 41 -10.82 -32.78 8.40
C GLU A 41 -12.15 -32.01 8.34
N SER A 42 -13.24 -32.63 8.81
CA SER A 42 -14.57 -32.01 8.84
C SER A 42 -14.63 -30.87 9.84
N TRP A 43 -13.92 -31.01 10.95
CA TRP A 43 -13.81 -29.95 11.95
C TRP A 43 -12.86 -28.82 11.51
N ASN A 44 -11.73 -29.13 10.87
CA ASN A 44 -10.81 -28.11 10.34
C ASN A 44 -11.49 -27.26 9.27
N SER A 45 -12.27 -27.88 8.38
CA SER A 45 -13.07 -27.17 7.37
C SER A 45 -14.11 -26.24 8.01
N LEU A 46 -14.68 -26.64 9.16
CA LEU A 46 -15.61 -25.80 9.90
C LEU A 46 -14.91 -24.62 10.59
N MET A 47 -13.72 -24.85 11.15
CA MET A 47 -12.90 -23.79 11.75
C MET A 47 -12.46 -22.76 10.71
N ASP A 48 -11.92 -23.21 9.57
CA ASP A 48 -11.54 -22.35 8.45
C ASP A 48 -12.75 -21.58 7.89
N PHE A 49 -13.91 -22.23 7.79
CA PHE A 49 -15.16 -21.56 7.43
C PHE A 49 -15.51 -20.42 8.39
N TYR A 50 -15.46 -20.64 9.72
CA TYR A 50 -15.76 -19.61 10.71
C TYR A 50 -14.74 -18.45 10.69
N LEU A 51 -13.48 -18.73 10.41
CA LEU A 51 -12.44 -17.71 10.25
C LEU A 51 -12.64 -16.87 8.98
N ASN A 52 -13.00 -17.51 7.86
CA ASN A 52 -13.21 -16.84 6.57
C ASN A 52 -14.46 -15.95 6.54
N ILE A 53 -15.47 -16.22 7.37
CA ILE A 53 -16.64 -15.34 7.52
C ILE A 53 -16.43 -14.21 8.53
N GLY A 54 -15.24 -14.08 9.12
CA GLY A 54 -14.88 -13.01 10.06
C GLY A 54 -15.65 -13.06 11.39
N GLU A 55 -16.10 -14.24 11.80
CA GLU A 55 -16.75 -14.43 13.12
C GLU A 55 -15.69 -14.47 14.25
N ASP A 56 -16.12 -14.16 15.47
CA ASP A 56 -15.26 -14.10 16.67
C ASP A 56 -14.41 -15.37 16.85
N VAL A 57 -13.08 -15.24 16.88
CA VAL A 57 -12.09 -16.32 17.03
C VAL A 57 -12.34 -17.13 18.31
N ARG A 58 -12.98 -16.54 19.33
CA ARG A 58 -13.41 -17.26 20.55
C ARG A 58 -14.43 -18.37 20.28
N LYS A 59 -15.22 -18.28 19.20
CA LYS A 59 -16.11 -19.38 18.77
C LYS A 59 -15.31 -20.53 18.18
N VAL A 60 -14.25 -20.23 17.44
CA VAL A 60 -13.32 -21.22 16.88
C VAL A 60 -12.58 -21.93 18.03
N ARG A 61 -12.21 -21.20 19.08
CA ARG A 61 -11.68 -21.80 20.32
C ARG A 61 -12.64 -22.80 20.96
N ARG A 62 -13.92 -22.47 21.11
CA ARG A 62 -14.93 -23.40 21.65
C ARG A 62 -15.11 -24.65 20.80
N ILE A 63 -14.93 -24.54 19.48
CA ILE A 63 -14.98 -25.69 18.58
C ILE A 63 -13.78 -26.61 18.85
N LEU A 64 -12.58 -26.04 19.00
CA LEU A 64 -11.38 -26.79 19.35
C LEU A 64 -11.51 -27.47 20.72
N ASP A 65 -11.99 -26.75 21.75
CA ASP A 65 -12.19 -27.31 23.10
C ASP A 65 -13.24 -28.46 23.13
N GLY A 66 -14.15 -28.49 22.14
CA GLY A 66 -15.15 -29.54 21.95
C GLY A 66 -14.63 -30.76 21.18
N MET A 67 -13.43 -30.71 20.61
CA MET A 67 -12.81 -31.85 19.94
C MET A 67 -12.26 -32.84 20.96
N LYS A 68 -12.51 -34.14 20.73
CA LYS A 68 -11.96 -35.20 21.59
C LYS A 68 -10.45 -35.38 21.43
N ASP A 69 -9.91 -35.07 20.25
CA ASP A 69 -8.49 -35.16 19.91
C ASP A 69 -8.12 -34.15 18.78
N PRO A 70 -7.81 -32.89 19.13
CA PRO A 70 -7.47 -31.86 18.15
C PRO A 70 -6.08 -32.11 17.54
N CYS A 71 -6.02 -32.26 16.21
CA CYS A 71 -4.76 -32.42 15.50
C CYS A 71 -4.01 -31.09 15.34
N ILE A 72 -2.71 -31.17 15.00
CA ILE A 72 -1.85 -29.99 14.82
C ILE A 72 -2.40 -28.95 13.83
N VAL A 73 -3.10 -29.40 12.79
CA VAL A 73 -3.76 -28.51 11.81
C VAL A 73 -4.89 -27.71 12.46
N SER A 74 -5.66 -28.31 13.38
CA SER A 74 -6.73 -27.62 14.11
C SER A 74 -6.18 -26.52 15.00
N TRP A 75 -5.07 -26.80 15.69
CA TRP A 75 -4.34 -25.81 16.49
C TRP A 75 -3.75 -24.69 15.62
N ASN A 76 -3.12 -25.03 14.49
CA ASN A 76 -2.58 -24.05 13.54
C ASN A 76 -3.67 -23.13 12.98
N CYS A 77 -4.87 -23.65 12.67
CA CYS A 77 -6.01 -22.83 12.26
C CYS A 77 -6.44 -21.85 13.35
N LEU A 78 -6.53 -22.29 14.61
CA LEU A 78 -6.90 -21.39 15.71
C LEU A 78 -5.83 -20.30 15.93
N LEU A 79 -4.55 -20.70 15.88
CA LEU A 79 -3.42 -19.79 16.01
C LEU A 79 -3.43 -18.73 14.90
N ASP A 80 -3.55 -19.14 13.65
CA ASP A 80 -3.66 -18.23 12.49
C ASP A 80 -4.88 -17.30 12.61
N GLY A 81 -6.00 -17.80 13.15
CA GLY A 81 -7.16 -16.99 13.45
C GLY A 81 -6.90 -15.84 14.42
N TYR A 82 -6.23 -16.13 15.55
CA TYR A 82 -5.85 -15.10 16.52
C TYR A 82 -4.79 -14.12 15.97
N VAL A 83 -3.85 -14.61 15.16
CA VAL A 83 -2.86 -13.76 14.49
C VAL A 83 -3.53 -12.80 13.50
N LYS A 84 -4.46 -13.28 12.68
CA LYS A 84 -5.21 -12.44 11.73
C LYS A 84 -6.14 -11.44 12.40
N SER A 85 -6.63 -11.73 13.62
CA SER A 85 -7.44 -10.79 14.40
C SER A 85 -6.63 -9.78 15.21
N GLY A 86 -5.29 -9.87 15.21
CA GLY A 86 -4.40 -9.00 16.00
C GLY A 86 -4.36 -9.33 17.49
N GLU A 87 -5.00 -10.41 17.94
CA GLU A 87 -5.04 -10.82 19.35
C GLU A 87 -3.79 -11.65 19.72
N ILE A 88 -2.60 -11.07 19.57
CA ILE A 88 -1.33 -11.81 19.69
C ILE A 88 -1.12 -12.42 21.08
N GLU A 89 -1.61 -11.81 22.16
CA GLU A 89 -1.52 -12.40 23.49
C GLU A 89 -2.31 -13.73 23.60
N ASN A 90 -3.48 -13.80 22.94
CA ASN A 90 -4.26 -15.03 22.88
C ASN A 90 -3.63 -16.04 21.92
N ALA A 91 -3.06 -15.58 20.80
CA ALA A 91 -2.26 -16.42 19.92
C ALA A 91 -1.10 -17.08 20.67
N ARG A 92 -0.38 -16.32 21.52
CA ARG A 92 0.73 -16.82 22.35
C ARG A 92 0.25 -17.87 23.35
N LYS A 93 -0.88 -17.66 24.02
CA LYS A 93 -1.46 -18.64 24.95
C LYS A 93 -1.81 -19.95 24.22
N VAL A 94 -2.46 -19.84 23.06
CA VAL A 94 -2.76 -21.02 22.22
C VAL A 94 -1.48 -21.72 21.82
N PHE A 95 -0.47 -20.99 21.36
CA PHE A 95 0.83 -21.54 20.98
C PHE A 95 1.50 -22.29 22.13
N GLU A 96 1.42 -21.80 23.38
CA GLU A 96 1.95 -22.46 24.57
C GLU A 96 1.15 -23.70 24.99
N GLU A 97 -0.16 -23.72 24.76
CA GLU A 97 -1.04 -24.86 25.04
C GLU A 97 -0.90 -26.02 24.02
N MET A 98 -0.33 -25.76 22.83
CA MET A 98 -0.17 -26.79 21.79
C MET A 98 0.66 -27.99 22.31
N PRO A 99 0.12 -29.22 22.25
CA PRO A 99 0.86 -30.42 22.67
C PRO A 99 2.08 -30.70 21.80
N GLU A 100 1.94 -30.49 20.49
CA GLU A 100 2.99 -30.61 19.49
C GLU A 100 3.00 -29.37 18.59
N ARG A 101 4.19 -28.95 18.16
CA ARG A 101 4.39 -27.77 17.31
C ARG A 101 5.22 -28.16 16.10
N ASP A 102 4.73 -27.81 14.92
CA ASP A 102 5.43 -27.99 13.66
C ASP A 102 5.91 -26.65 13.15
N THR A 103 6.67 -26.68 12.06
CA THR A 103 7.22 -25.48 11.43
C THR A 103 6.13 -24.46 11.09
N VAL A 104 4.90 -24.89 10.82
CA VAL A 104 3.76 -24.01 10.54
C VAL A 104 3.30 -23.29 11.82
N SER A 105 3.22 -23.98 12.96
CA SER A 105 2.92 -23.35 14.26
C SER A 105 3.92 -22.22 14.56
N TRP A 106 5.22 -22.51 14.45
CA TRP A 106 6.30 -21.55 14.74
C TRP A 106 6.27 -20.35 13.78
N THR A 107 6.18 -20.60 12.47
CA THR A 107 6.14 -19.53 11.45
C THR A 107 4.89 -18.66 11.56
N THR A 108 3.75 -19.21 11.95
CA THR A 108 2.50 -18.46 12.15
C THR A 108 2.62 -17.52 13.35
N MET A 109 3.18 -17.99 14.46
CA MET A 109 3.41 -17.15 15.64
C MET A 109 4.46 -16.06 15.38
N LEU A 110 5.56 -16.40 14.67
CA LEU A 110 6.55 -15.42 14.20
C LEU A 110 5.91 -14.32 13.35
N LEU A 111 5.06 -14.71 12.39
CA LEU A 111 4.34 -13.76 11.54
C LEU A 111 3.45 -12.82 12.38
N GLY A 112 2.81 -13.34 13.42
CA GLY A 112 2.02 -12.53 14.36
C GLY A 112 2.83 -11.46 15.07
N TYR A 113 3.97 -11.84 15.67
CA TYR A 113 4.86 -10.87 16.31
C TYR A 113 5.38 -9.81 15.33
N VAL A 114 5.82 -10.24 14.14
CA VAL A 114 6.30 -9.33 13.08
C VAL A 114 5.21 -8.36 12.61
N ASN A 115 3.96 -8.82 12.46
CA ASN A 115 2.86 -7.96 12.00
C ASN A 115 2.48 -6.88 13.03
N GLU A 116 2.59 -7.16 14.32
CA GLU A 116 2.37 -6.18 15.39
C GLU A 116 3.62 -5.33 15.71
N GLY A 117 4.74 -5.56 15.02
CA GLY A 117 5.99 -4.82 15.23
C GLY A 117 6.78 -5.22 16.48
N MET A 118 6.42 -6.33 17.12
CA MET A 118 7.10 -6.92 18.29
C MET A 118 8.34 -7.72 17.85
N LEU A 119 9.36 -7.02 17.33
CA LEU A 119 10.53 -7.67 16.75
C LEU A 119 11.41 -8.39 17.77
N ASP A 120 11.53 -7.88 19.00
CA ASP A 120 12.35 -8.51 20.04
C ASP A 120 11.79 -9.89 20.41
N GLU A 121 10.47 -9.98 20.57
CA GLU A 121 9.75 -11.23 20.81
C GLU A 121 9.82 -12.17 19.61
N ALA A 122 9.75 -11.64 18.39
CA ALA A 122 9.96 -12.41 17.18
C ALA A 122 11.36 -13.02 17.12
N CYS A 123 12.40 -12.27 17.51
CA CYS A 123 13.78 -12.77 17.54
C CYS A 123 13.95 -13.88 18.56
N CYS A 124 13.48 -13.69 19.79
CA CYS A 124 13.51 -14.72 20.82
C CYS A 124 12.82 -16.01 20.33
N LEU A 125 11.63 -15.90 19.74
CA LEU A 125 10.91 -17.05 19.22
C LEU A 125 11.62 -17.70 18.03
N PHE A 126 12.25 -16.91 17.17
CA PHE A 126 13.01 -17.41 16.03
C PHE A 126 14.22 -18.21 16.50
N ASP A 127 14.96 -17.72 17.49
CA ASP A 127 16.11 -18.41 18.08
C ASP A 127 15.70 -19.73 18.73
N GLU A 128 14.57 -19.75 19.44
CA GLU A 128 13.98 -20.95 20.06
C GLU A 128 13.48 -21.99 19.05
N MET A 129 13.21 -21.60 17.80
CA MET A 129 12.64 -22.48 16.77
C MET A 129 13.57 -23.67 16.48
N PRO A 130 13.12 -24.94 16.67
CA PRO A 130 13.97 -26.13 16.54
C PRO A 130 14.50 -26.35 15.12
N GLU A 131 13.64 -26.11 14.12
CA GLU A 131 13.97 -26.22 12.70
C GLU A 131 13.57 -24.93 11.99
N LYS A 132 14.55 -24.14 11.58
CA LYS A 132 14.33 -22.93 10.80
C LYS A 132 14.27 -23.30 9.32
N ASN A 133 13.20 -22.90 8.63
CA ASN A 133 13.01 -23.14 7.20
C ASN A 133 12.97 -21.82 6.42
N MET A 134 12.94 -21.89 5.09
CA MET A 134 12.88 -20.69 4.24
C MET A 134 11.78 -19.71 4.68
N VAL A 135 10.60 -20.20 5.09
CA VAL A 135 9.49 -19.35 5.52
C VAL A 135 9.83 -18.58 6.80
N SER A 136 10.43 -19.21 7.82
CA SER A 136 10.78 -18.51 9.06
C SER A 136 11.85 -17.43 8.83
N TRP A 137 12.88 -17.74 8.02
CA TRP A 137 13.89 -16.74 7.62
C TRP A 137 13.27 -15.57 6.87
N SER A 138 12.43 -15.83 5.86
CA SER A 138 11.76 -14.79 5.08
C SER A 138 10.84 -13.91 5.94
N VAL A 139 10.16 -14.47 6.94
CA VAL A 139 9.32 -13.71 7.88
C VAL A 139 10.17 -12.75 8.71
N MET A 140 11.29 -13.22 9.28
CA MET A 140 12.17 -12.38 10.10
C MET A 140 12.84 -11.29 9.29
N ILE A 141 13.40 -11.62 8.13
CA ILE A 141 14.05 -10.65 7.24
C ILE A 141 13.04 -9.58 6.82
N LYS A 142 11.80 -9.97 6.47
CA LYS A 142 10.72 -9.03 6.15
C LYS A 142 10.35 -8.14 7.35
N GLY A 143 10.33 -8.69 8.56
CA GLY A 143 10.05 -7.96 9.79
C GLY A 143 11.09 -6.87 10.05
N PHE A 144 12.37 -7.25 10.09
CA PHE A 144 13.47 -6.28 10.24
C PHE A 144 13.46 -5.22 9.14
N TRP A 145 13.16 -5.61 7.89
CA TRP A 145 13.05 -4.66 6.79
C TRP A 145 11.94 -3.63 7.01
N ARG A 146 10.74 -4.08 7.41
CA ARG A 146 9.60 -3.19 7.65
C ARG A 146 9.85 -2.22 8.80
N SER A 147 10.66 -2.62 9.77
CA SER A 147 11.03 -1.76 10.91
C SER A 147 12.24 -0.86 10.64
N GLY A 148 12.83 -0.90 9.44
CA GLY A 148 13.97 -0.05 9.06
C GLY A 148 15.34 -0.56 9.55
N CYS A 149 15.38 -1.74 10.17
CA CYS A 149 16.56 -2.42 10.68
C CYS A 149 17.24 -3.25 9.58
N TYR A 150 17.74 -2.60 8.53
CA TYR A 150 18.24 -3.33 7.35
C TYR A 150 19.53 -4.08 7.61
N LYS A 151 20.38 -3.60 8.52
CA LYS A 151 21.61 -4.28 8.89
C LYS A 151 21.31 -5.66 9.46
N GLU A 152 20.37 -5.74 10.39
CA GLU A 152 19.90 -6.98 11.00
C GLU A 152 19.24 -7.89 9.96
N ALA A 153 18.41 -7.31 9.06
CA ALA A 153 17.82 -8.06 7.96
C ALA A 153 18.88 -8.66 7.02
N LEU A 154 19.94 -7.91 6.70
CA LEU A 154 21.05 -8.36 5.87
C LEU A 154 21.92 -9.39 6.58
N ASP A 155 22.14 -9.25 7.89
CA ASP A 155 22.92 -10.20 8.67
C ASP A 155 22.19 -11.56 8.76
N LEU A 156 20.87 -11.56 8.99
CA LEU A 156 20.05 -12.77 8.86
C LEU A 156 20.08 -13.35 7.44
N PHE A 157 20.05 -12.52 6.42
CA PHE A 157 20.13 -12.99 5.04
C PHE A 157 21.50 -13.61 4.72
N LYS A 158 22.60 -13.06 5.22
CA LYS A 158 23.94 -13.66 5.10
C LYS A 158 24.03 -14.98 5.84
N GLU A 159 23.42 -15.07 7.03
CA GLU A 159 23.36 -16.32 7.79
C GLU A 159 22.56 -17.39 7.03
N MET A 160 21.40 -17.02 6.47
CA MET A 160 20.60 -17.88 5.60
C MET A 160 21.41 -18.42 4.40
N GLN A 161 22.29 -17.60 3.81
CA GLN A 161 23.20 -18.03 2.73
C GLN A 161 24.28 -19.00 3.20
N VAL A 162 24.89 -18.76 4.36
CA VAL A 162 25.90 -19.67 4.94
C VAL A 162 25.30 -21.05 5.21
N LEU A 163 24.01 -21.09 5.54
CA LEU A 163 23.25 -22.31 5.76
C LEU A 163 22.74 -22.98 4.46
N ASP A 164 23.10 -22.45 3.28
CA ASP A 164 22.70 -22.93 1.95
C ASP A 164 21.17 -23.07 1.77
N ILE A 165 20.41 -22.17 2.42
CA ILE A 165 18.96 -22.14 2.29
C ILE A 165 18.59 -21.36 1.03
N GLU A 166 17.92 -22.03 0.09
CA GLU A 166 17.52 -21.44 -1.19
C GLU A 166 16.54 -20.27 -0.96
N ILE A 167 16.89 -19.10 -1.49
CA ILE A 167 16.02 -17.90 -1.44
C ILE A 167 15.10 -17.92 -2.65
N ASP A 168 13.79 -17.90 -2.40
CA ASP A 168 12.82 -17.83 -3.47
C ASP A 168 12.67 -16.40 -4.06
N LYS A 169 12.14 -16.34 -5.29
CA LYS A 169 11.89 -15.06 -5.98
C LYS A 169 10.85 -14.19 -5.27
N ILE A 170 9.96 -14.80 -4.49
CA ILE A 170 8.90 -14.10 -3.74
C ILE A 170 9.55 -13.28 -2.62
N THR A 171 10.52 -13.85 -1.91
CA THR A 171 11.31 -13.17 -0.89
C THR A 171 12.06 -12.00 -1.50
N LEU A 172 12.77 -12.20 -2.62
CA LEU A 172 13.49 -11.12 -3.31
C LEU A 172 12.56 -9.99 -3.76
N THR A 173 11.39 -10.32 -4.30
CA THR A 173 10.37 -9.33 -4.70
C THR A 173 9.88 -8.53 -3.50
N THR A 174 9.67 -9.19 -2.36
CA THR A 174 9.22 -8.55 -1.12
C THR A 174 10.29 -7.61 -0.57
N LEU A 175 11.56 -8.03 -0.57
CA LEU A 175 12.68 -7.21 -0.13
C LEU A 175 12.83 -5.96 -1.01
N LEU A 176 12.81 -6.13 -2.34
CA LEU A 176 12.88 -5.01 -3.29
C LEU A 176 11.71 -4.02 -3.11
N SER A 177 10.49 -4.50 -2.89
CA SER A 177 9.34 -3.64 -2.61
C SER A 177 9.52 -2.85 -1.32
N ALA A 178 10.18 -3.43 -0.32
CA ALA A 178 10.45 -2.78 0.94
C ALA A 178 11.58 -1.75 0.79
N CYS A 179 12.65 -2.04 0.01
CA CYS A 179 13.63 -1.03 -0.41
C CYS A 179 12.94 0.17 -1.07
N ALA A 180 12.01 -0.11 -1.98
CA ALA A 180 11.29 0.90 -2.76
C ALA A 180 10.45 1.83 -1.87
N GLY A 181 9.81 1.29 -0.83
CA GLY A 181 9.01 2.08 0.12
C GLY A 181 9.85 2.95 1.04
N LEU A 182 11.10 2.56 1.31
CA LEU A 182 11.98 3.20 2.27
C LEU A 182 13.06 4.09 1.63
N GLY A 183 13.18 4.03 0.30
CA GLY A 183 14.25 4.71 -0.43
C GLY A 183 15.64 4.08 -0.21
N ALA A 184 15.70 2.81 0.18
CA ALA A 184 16.91 2.09 0.56
C ALA A 184 17.66 1.59 -0.70
N LEU A 185 18.33 2.52 -1.39
CA LEU A 185 18.94 2.28 -2.69
C LEU A 185 20.11 1.27 -2.62
N ASP A 186 20.95 1.36 -1.59
CA ASP A 186 22.16 0.55 -1.51
C ASP A 186 21.80 -0.93 -1.30
N GLN A 187 20.81 -1.20 -0.44
CA GLN A 187 20.23 -2.53 -0.28
C GLN A 187 19.58 -3.03 -1.56
N GLY A 188 18.81 -2.18 -2.26
CA GLY A 188 18.20 -2.54 -3.53
C GLY A 188 19.24 -2.93 -4.59
N CYS A 189 20.36 -2.19 -4.67
CA CYS A 189 21.49 -2.51 -5.55
C CYS A 189 22.16 -3.81 -5.14
N TRP A 190 22.32 -4.05 -3.84
CA TRP A 190 22.90 -5.27 -3.32
C TRP A 190 22.05 -6.50 -3.67
N ILE A 191 20.73 -6.44 -3.50
CA ILE A 191 19.80 -7.52 -3.88
C ILE A 191 19.88 -7.79 -5.39
N HIS A 192 19.95 -6.74 -6.20
CA HIS A 192 20.10 -6.91 -7.66
C HIS A 192 21.43 -7.57 -8.03
N ALA A 193 22.54 -7.17 -7.39
CA ALA A 193 23.83 -7.83 -7.58
C ALA A 193 23.82 -9.29 -7.10
N PHE A 194 23.06 -9.60 -6.04
CA PHE A 194 22.86 -10.96 -5.56
C PHE A 194 22.13 -11.83 -6.60
N ILE A 195 21.05 -11.30 -7.21
CA ILE A 195 20.30 -11.95 -8.29
C ILE A 195 21.24 -12.31 -9.45
N ASP A 196 22.06 -11.35 -9.89
CA ASP A 196 23.01 -11.55 -10.99
C ASP A 196 24.10 -12.56 -10.63
N LYS A 197 24.65 -12.49 -9.41
CA LYS A 197 25.73 -13.39 -8.95
C LYS A 197 25.32 -14.86 -8.85
N HIS A 198 24.05 -15.13 -8.57
CA HIS A 198 23.52 -16.49 -8.39
C HIS A 198 22.71 -16.98 -9.60
N ASP A 199 22.80 -16.29 -10.74
CA ASP A 199 22.11 -16.63 -11.98
C ASP A 199 20.58 -16.82 -11.81
N ILE A 200 19.99 -16.09 -10.86
CA ILE A 200 18.56 -16.19 -10.54
C ILE A 200 17.77 -15.65 -11.73
N GLN A 201 16.97 -16.53 -12.33
CA GLN A 201 16.20 -16.19 -13.52
C GLN A 201 15.15 -15.11 -13.22
N VAL A 202 15.39 -13.89 -13.69
CA VAL A 202 14.47 -12.76 -13.55
C VAL A 202 13.22 -13.02 -14.40
N ASP A 203 12.09 -13.24 -13.74
CA ASP A 203 10.78 -13.25 -14.38
C ASP A 203 10.15 -11.85 -14.38
N ALA A 204 8.93 -11.75 -14.92
CA ALA A 204 8.27 -10.47 -15.02
C ALA A 204 7.97 -9.84 -13.64
N HIS A 205 7.66 -10.63 -12.60
CA HIS A 205 7.37 -10.09 -11.27
C HIS A 205 8.62 -9.51 -10.62
N LEU A 206 9.73 -10.27 -10.66
CA LEU A 206 11.00 -9.81 -10.13
C LEU A 206 11.52 -8.59 -10.92
N CYS A 207 11.37 -8.59 -12.25
CA CYS A 207 11.69 -7.42 -13.08
C CYS A 207 10.89 -6.18 -12.68
N THR A 208 9.59 -6.34 -12.42
CA THR A 208 8.73 -5.23 -11.98
C THR A 208 9.17 -4.68 -10.64
N ALA A 209 9.53 -5.53 -9.68
CA ALA A 209 10.03 -5.09 -8.39
C ALA A 209 11.37 -4.34 -8.50
N LEU A 210 12.28 -4.80 -9.35
CA LEU A 210 13.54 -4.09 -9.62
C LEU A 210 13.31 -2.71 -10.26
N VAL A 211 12.41 -2.63 -11.25
CA VAL A 211 12.06 -1.34 -11.89
C VAL A 211 11.42 -0.38 -10.89
N ASP A 212 10.45 -0.86 -10.09
CA ASP A 212 9.77 -0.06 -9.07
C ASP A 212 10.74 0.43 -7.99
N MET A 213 11.62 -0.46 -7.50
CA MET A 213 12.66 -0.13 -6.52
C MET A 213 13.58 0.98 -7.03
N TYR A 214 14.15 0.82 -8.21
CA TYR A 214 15.05 1.84 -8.76
C TYR A 214 14.34 3.16 -9.06
N ALA A 215 13.10 3.11 -9.58
CA ALA A 215 12.33 4.32 -9.85
C ALA A 215 12.01 5.09 -8.57
N LYS A 216 11.54 4.41 -7.51
CA LYS A 216 11.22 5.05 -6.22
C LYS A 216 12.45 5.52 -5.45
N CYS A 217 13.59 4.83 -5.59
CA CYS A 217 14.87 5.25 -5.00
C CYS A 217 15.59 6.35 -5.82
N GLY A 218 14.92 6.99 -6.79
CA GLY A 218 15.50 8.10 -7.54
C GLY A 218 16.44 7.71 -8.69
N ARG A 219 16.74 6.42 -8.89
CA ARG A 219 17.68 5.91 -9.90
C ARG A 219 16.98 5.41 -11.16
N LEU A 220 16.27 6.34 -11.82
CA LEU A 220 15.53 6.04 -13.04
C LEU A 220 16.43 5.55 -14.20
N ASP A 221 17.72 5.91 -14.20
CA ASP A 221 18.72 5.39 -15.14
C ASP A 221 18.88 3.86 -15.02
N LEU A 222 18.93 3.33 -13.80
CA LEU A 222 19.02 1.89 -13.54
C LEU A 222 17.68 1.19 -13.80
N ALA A 223 16.56 1.82 -13.44
CA ALA A 223 15.22 1.33 -13.79
C ALA A 223 15.08 1.11 -15.30
N ARG A 224 15.53 2.09 -16.12
CA ARG A 224 15.54 1.97 -17.59
C ARG A 224 16.43 0.83 -18.07
N LYS A 225 17.60 0.61 -17.46
CA LYS A 225 18.50 -0.49 -17.83
C LYS A 225 17.85 -1.85 -17.59
N VAL A 226 17.27 -2.07 -16.41
CA VAL A 226 16.54 -3.31 -16.08
C VAL A 226 15.36 -3.52 -17.03
N PHE A 227 14.54 -2.49 -17.21
CA PHE A 227 13.40 -2.52 -18.11
C PHE A 227 13.81 -2.90 -19.55
N ARG A 228 14.86 -2.24 -20.08
CA ARG A 228 15.36 -2.51 -21.44
C ARG A 228 15.96 -3.91 -21.58
N GLY A 229 16.65 -4.40 -20.56
CA GLY A 229 17.26 -5.74 -20.54
C GLY A 229 16.24 -6.88 -20.56
N PHE A 230 15.07 -6.69 -19.95
CA PHE A 230 14.03 -7.71 -19.90
C PHE A 230 13.17 -7.72 -21.18
N LYS A 231 13.24 -8.78 -21.99
CA LYS A 231 12.53 -8.88 -23.28
C LYS A 231 11.07 -9.32 -23.17
N LYS A 232 10.72 -10.16 -22.19
CA LYS A 232 9.37 -10.76 -22.05
C LYS A 232 8.43 -9.86 -21.24
N ARG A 233 8.37 -8.57 -21.58
CA ARG A 233 7.63 -7.55 -20.81
C ARG A 233 6.13 -7.76 -20.91
N LYS A 234 5.49 -8.07 -19.78
CA LYS A 234 4.03 -8.05 -19.62
C LYS A 234 3.56 -6.64 -19.26
N VAL A 235 2.25 -6.39 -19.37
CA VAL A 235 1.60 -5.08 -19.11
C VAL A 235 2.09 -4.43 -17.81
N PHE A 236 2.22 -5.19 -16.73
CA PHE A 236 2.62 -4.66 -15.42
C PHE A 236 4.10 -4.23 -15.35
N VAL A 237 5.00 -4.74 -16.21
CA VAL A 237 6.38 -4.26 -16.33
C VAL A 237 6.41 -2.88 -17.01
N TRP A 238 5.58 -2.69 -18.04
CA TRP A 238 5.37 -1.38 -18.68
C TRP A 238 4.77 -0.37 -17.70
N ASN A 239 3.75 -0.77 -16.94
CA ASN A 239 3.10 0.10 -15.96
C ASN A 239 4.08 0.55 -14.86
N ALA A 240 4.99 -0.33 -14.41
CA ALA A 240 6.01 0.04 -13.43
C ALA A 240 6.95 1.14 -13.99
N MET A 241 7.41 1.00 -15.24
CA MET A 241 8.26 2.01 -15.86
C MET A 241 7.50 3.32 -16.16
N LEU A 242 6.25 3.25 -16.63
CA LEU A 242 5.39 4.42 -16.84
C LEU A 242 5.10 5.16 -15.54
N GLY A 243 4.79 4.42 -14.46
CA GLY A 243 4.63 4.97 -13.12
C GLY A 243 5.90 5.65 -12.62
N GLY A 244 7.06 5.03 -12.84
CA GLY A 244 8.37 5.63 -12.54
C GLY A 244 8.60 6.95 -13.30
N LEU A 245 8.28 7.00 -14.60
CA LEU A 245 8.37 8.24 -15.38
C LEU A 245 7.41 9.33 -14.86
N ALA A 246 6.20 8.95 -14.44
CA ALA A 246 5.24 9.86 -13.85
C ALA A 246 5.74 10.47 -12.54
N MET A 247 6.35 9.67 -11.66
CA MET A 247 6.92 10.12 -10.37
C MET A 247 8.07 11.12 -10.56
N HIS A 248 8.80 11.00 -11.67
CA HIS A 248 9.94 11.86 -12.01
C HIS A 248 9.54 13.04 -12.93
N SER A 249 8.24 13.28 -13.13
CA SER A 249 7.72 14.37 -13.98
C SER A 249 8.25 14.35 -15.43
N LEU A 250 8.48 13.15 -15.98
CA LEU A 250 8.95 12.94 -17.36
C LEU A 250 7.80 12.54 -18.29
N GLY A 251 6.77 13.40 -18.38
CA GLY A 251 5.53 13.12 -19.09
C GLY A 251 5.71 12.85 -20.58
N LEU A 252 6.57 13.61 -21.26
CA LEU A 252 6.84 13.39 -22.70
C LEU A 252 7.44 12.00 -22.94
N GLU A 253 8.39 11.58 -22.11
CA GLU A 253 8.96 10.23 -22.19
C GLU A 253 7.92 9.15 -21.87
N ALA A 254 7.00 9.40 -20.94
CA ALA A 254 5.91 8.47 -20.63
C ALA A 254 4.96 8.28 -21.82
N VAL A 255 4.62 9.34 -22.54
CA VAL A 255 3.79 9.27 -23.77
C VAL A 255 4.52 8.51 -24.89
N VAL A 256 5.83 8.74 -25.04
CA VAL A 256 6.66 7.99 -26.00
C VAL A 256 6.71 6.50 -25.62
N LEU A 257 6.95 6.18 -24.35
CA LEU A 257 6.99 4.80 -23.87
C LEU A 257 5.63 4.10 -23.99
N PHE A 258 4.53 4.82 -23.77
CA PHE A 258 3.18 4.31 -24.03
C PHE A 258 3.00 3.98 -25.51
N SER A 259 3.47 4.84 -26.42
CA SER A 259 3.45 4.56 -27.85
C SER A 259 4.30 3.32 -28.21
N GLU A 260 5.47 3.15 -27.58
CA GLU A 260 6.31 1.95 -27.74
C GLU A 260 5.59 0.67 -27.27
N MET A 261 4.90 0.73 -26.11
CA MET A 261 4.08 -0.37 -25.58
C MET A 261 3.02 -0.82 -26.59
N LEU A 262 2.32 0.14 -27.20
CA LEU A 262 1.30 -0.11 -28.21
C LEU A 262 1.90 -0.73 -29.48
N SER A 263 3.01 -0.19 -29.97
CA SER A 263 3.72 -0.74 -31.14
C SER A 263 4.26 -2.15 -30.91
N SER A 264 4.51 -2.52 -29.65
CA SER A 264 4.91 -3.87 -29.23
C SER A 264 3.74 -4.85 -29.12
N GLY A 265 2.51 -4.42 -29.47
CA GLY A 265 1.30 -5.25 -29.40
C GLY A 265 0.77 -5.51 -27.99
N ILE A 266 1.27 -4.79 -26.99
CA ILE A 266 0.83 -4.94 -25.60
C ILE A 266 -0.41 -4.08 -25.37
N ARG A 267 -1.55 -4.72 -25.09
CA ARG A 267 -2.80 -4.01 -24.82
C ARG A 267 -2.74 -3.28 -23.47
N PRO A 268 -3.04 -1.96 -23.42
CA PRO A 268 -3.10 -1.22 -22.17
C PRO A 268 -4.28 -1.64 -21.31
N ASN A 269 -4.17 -1.46 -20.01
CA ASN A 269 -5.26 -1.67 -19.05
C ASN A 269 -5.55 -0.39 -18.24
N GLU A 270 -6.54 -0.47 -17.35
CA GLU A 270 -6.92 0.63 -16.43
C GLU A 270 -5.69 1.26 -15.75
N ILE A 271 -4.77 0.43 -15.23
CA ILE A 271 -3.58 0.90 -14.53
C ILE A 271 -2.63 1.63 -15.49
N THR A 272 -2.49 1.17 -16.74
CA THR A 272 -1.67 1.84 -17.76
C THR A 272 -2.14 3.28 -17.98
N PHE A 273 -3.45 3.49 -18.13
CA PHE A 273 -4.01 4.83 -18.33
C PHE A 273 -3.79 5.73 -17.11
N ILE A 274 -3.96 5.21 -15.89
CA ILE A 274 -3.63 5.97 -14.67
C ILE A 274 -2.17 6.45 -14.70
N CYS A 275 -1.22 5.57 -15.03
CA CYS A 275 0.20 5.93 -15.06
C CYS A 275 0.50 7.05 -16.08
N VAL A 276 0.00 6.91 -17.30
CA VAL A 276 0.28 7.90 -18.38
C VAL A 276 -0.45 9.22 -18.10
N LEU A 277 -1.70 9.19 -17.65
CA LEU A 277 -2.44 10.42 -17.28
C LEU A 277 -1.79 11.13 -16.09
N SER A 278 -1.29 10.39 -15.10
CA SER A 278 -0.52 10.98 -13.99
C SER A 278 0.76 11.65 -14.49
N ALA A 279 1.48 11.02 -15.44
CA ALA A 279 2.66 11.62 -16.04
C ALA A 279 2.34 12.91 -16.81
N CYS A 280 1.22 12.92 -17.54
CA CYS A 280 0.71 14.11 -18.21
C CYS A 280 0.36 15.21 -17.21
N SER A 281 -0.34 14.87 -16.11
CA SER A 281 -0.68 15.79 -15.03
C SER A 281 0.55 16.46 -14.43
N HIS A 282 1.56 15.67 -14.06
CA HIS A 282 2.78 16.18 -13.44
C HIS A 282 3.63 17.04 -14.37
N SER A 283 3.46 16.88 -15.69
CA SER A 283 4.22 17.61 -16.71
C SER A 283 3.41 18.69 -17.43
N GLY A 284 2.15 18.91 -17.03
CA GLY A 284 1.27 19.91 -17.65
C GLY A 284 0.86 19.60 -19.11
N LEU A 285 0.91 18.35 -19.54
CA LEU A 285 0.59 17.93 -20.91
C LEU A 285 -0.93 17.81 -21.12
N VAL A 286 -1.64 18.94 -21.08
CA VAL A 286 -3.12 18.97 -21.11
C VAL A 286 -3.69 18.31 -22.36
N LYS A 287 -3.14 18.63 -23.54
CA LYS A 287 -3.63 18.11 -24.82
C LYS A 287 -3.47 16.60 -24.92
N ASP A 288 -2.26 16.11 -24.62
CA ASP A 288 -1.96 14.67 -24.66
C ASP A 288 -2.79 13.91 -23.63
N GLY A 289 -2.91 14.44 -22.40
CA GLY A 289 -3.70 13.82 -21.34
C GLY A 289 -5.18 13.67 -21.69
N LEU A 290 -5.80 14.71 -22.27
CA LEU A 290 -7.19 14.62 -22.74
C LEU A 290 -7.34 13.62 -23.89
N GLN A 291 -6.43 13.65 -24.87
CA GLN A 291 -6.46 12.70 -25.99
C GLN A 291 -6.33 11.25 -25.51
N ILE A 292 -5.39 10.99 -24.60
CA ILE A 292 -5.19 9.66 -24.00
C ILE A 292 -6.43 9.23 -23.22
N PHE A 293 -7.04 10.11 -22.44
CA PHE A 293 -8.27 9.79 -21.72
C PHE A 293 -9.43 9.43 -22.66
N HIS A 294 -9.63 10.15 -23.76
CA HIS A 294 -10.67 9.82 -24.74
C HIS A 294 -10.39 8.48 -25.43
N SER A 295 -9.14 8.23 -25.84
CA SER A 295 -8.74 6.96 -26.47
C SER A 295 -9.06 5.74 -25.60
N MET A 296 -8.99 5.87 -24.27
CA MET A 296 -9.30 4.80 -23.31
C MET A 296 -10.69 4.19 -23.55
N ALA A 297 -11.71 5.03 -23.70
CA ALA A 297 -13.09 4.59 -23.93
C ALA A 297 -13.36 4.29 -25.41
N GLU A 298 -12.83 5.12 -26.32
CA GLU A 298 -13.11 5.05 -27.75
C GLU A 298 -12.38 3.87 -28.43
N ASP A 299 -11.08 3.76 -28.20
CA ASP A 299 -10.22 2.80 -28.91
C ASP A 299 -10.07 1.49 -28.14
N TYR A 300 -9.93 1.57 -26.81
CA TYR A 300 -9.61 0.39 -25.98
C TYR A 300 -10.81 -0.24 -25.29
N LYS A 301 -11.97 0.45 -25.32
CA LYS A 301 -13.22 0.05 -24.66
C LYS A 301 -13.06 -0.15 -23.14
N ILE A 302 -12.20 0.66 -22.54
CA ILE A 302 -11.91 0.64 -21.10
C ILE A 302 -12.72 1.77 -20.45
N LYS A 303 -13.50 1.46 -19.41
CA LYS A 303 -14.42 2.43 -18.81
C LYS A 303 -13.68 3.26 -17.76
N PRO A 304 -13.61 4.61 -17.88
CA PRO A 304 -12.94 5.43 -16.88
C PRO A 304 -13.52 5.26 -15.49
N CYS A 305 -12.66 4.92 -14.53
CA CYS A 305 -12.96 4.90 -13.09
C CYS A 305 -12.58 6.22 -12.40
N VAL A 306 -12.92 6.35 -11.11
CA VAL A 306 -12.71 7.59 -10.33
C VAL A 306 -11.26 8.07 -10.33
N GLN A 307 -10.29 7.15 -10.37
CA GLN A 307 -8.86 7.48 -10.43
C GLN A 307 -8.48 8.18 -11.75
N HIS A 308 -9.06 7.79 -12.88
CA HIS A 308 -8.80 8.41 -14.18
C HIS A 308 -9.34 9.85 -14.21
N TYR A 309 -10.57 10.06 -13.71
CA TYR A 309 -11.12 11.40 -13.54
C TYR A 309 -10.30 12.24 -12.56
N GLY A 310 -9.81 11.64 -11.48
CA GLY A 310 -8.88 12.30 -10.56
C GLY A 310 -7.62 12.81 -11.24
N CYS A 311 -7.02 12.02 -12.14
CA CYS A 311 -5.86 12.44 -12.93
C CYS A 311 -6.19 13.62 -13.85
N LEU A 312 -7.37 13.63 -14.48
CA LEU A 312 -7.80 14.76 -15.33
C LEU A 312 -8.05 16.02 -14.52
N VAL A 313 -8.70 15.91 -13.36
CA VAL A 313 -8.94 17.05 -12.47
C VAL A 313 -7.64 17.62 -11.95
N ASP A 314 -6.67 16.77 -11.59
CA ASP A 314 -5.32 17.21 -11.20
C ASP A 314 -4.61 17.91 -12.38
N LEU A 315 -4.64 17.34 -13.59
CA LEU A 315 -4.04 17.91 -14.79
C LEU A 315 -4.60 19.30 -15.13
N LEU A 316 -5.94 19.41 -15.19
CA LEU A 316 -6.63 20.65 -15.51
C LEU A 316 -6.46 21.68 -14.38
N GLY A 317 -6.55 21.24 -13.12
CA GLY A 317 -6.35 22.10 -11.96
C GLY A 317 -4.94 22.69 -11.93
N ARG A 318 -3.90 21.86 -12.11
CA ARG A 318 -2.51 22.35 -12.20
C ARG A 318 -2.30 23.31 -13.35
N ALA A 319 -2.99 23.12 -14.47
CA ALA A 319 -2.97 24.03 -15.61
C ALA A 319 -3.81 25.32 -15.40
N GLY A 320 -4.50 25.48 -14.27
CA GLY A 320 -5.36 26.63 -13.98
C GLY A 320 -6.73 26.60 -14.69
N LEU A 321 -7.09 25.49 -15.33
CA LEU A 321 -8.34 25.32 -16.08
C LEU A 321 -9.49 24.87 -15.16
N PHE A 322 -9.81 25.67 -14.14
CA PHE A 322 -10.75 25.32 -13.08
C PHE A 322 -12.17 25.03 -13.57
N GLU A 323 -12.65 25.75 -14.58
CA GLU A 323 -13.99 25.53 -15.14
C GLU A 323 -14.08 24.20 -15.89
N GLU A 324 -13.02 23.79 -16.60
CA GLU A 324 -12.95 22.45 -17.20
C GLU A 324 -12.85 21.38 -16.11
N ALA A 325 -12.03 21.60 -15.07
CA ALA A 325 -11.92 20.66 -13.97
C ALA A 325 -13.26 20.42 -13.26
N LYS A 326 -14.06 21.48 -13.04
CA LYS A 326 -15.43 21.37 -12.52
C LYS A 326 -16.34 20.61 -13.46
N ARG A 327 -16.31 20.91 -14.77
CA ARG A 327 -17.09 20.16 -15.77
C ARG A 327 -16.78 18.67 -15.72
N VAL A 328 -15.50 18.29 -15.62
CA VAL A 328 -15.08 16.88 -15.49
C VAL A 328 -15.72 16.21 -14.26
N ILE A 329 -15.82 16.92 -13.14
CA ILE A 329 -16.46 16.43 -11.91
C ILE A 329 -18.00 16.37 -12.03
N GLU A 330 -18.61 17.22 -12.85
CA GLU A 330 -20.05 17.20 -13.09
C GLU A 330 -20.47 16.09 -14.04
N VAL A 331 -19.66 15.80 -15.07
CA VAL A 331 -19.99 14.78 -16.09
C VAL A 331 -19.55 13.36 -15.72
N MET A 332 -18.73 13.19 -14.67
CA MET A 332 -18.28 11.85 -14.28
C MET A 332 -19.48 10.98 -13.84
N PRO A 333 -19.54 9.71 -14.28
CA PRO A 333 -20.71 8.84 -14.06
C PRO A 333 -20.78 8.27 -12.63
N MET A 334 -19.88 8.68 -11.74
CA MET A 334 -19.83 8.27 -10.34
C MET A 334 -19.58 9.50 -9.46
N LYS A 335 -19.89 9.40 -8.16
CA LYS A 335 -19.63 10.50 -7.22
C LYS A 335 -18.12 10.68 -7.03
N ALA A 336 -17.66 11.93 -7.07
CA ALA A 336 -16.27 12.28 -6.73
C ALA A 336 -15.95 11.92 -5.26
N ASN A 337 -14.80 11.30 -5.05
CA ASN A 337 -14.28 10.96 -3.73
C ASN A 337 -13.30 12.04 -3.21
N GLY A 338 -12.79 11.88 -1.99
CA GLY A 338 -11.87 12.85 -1.39
C GLY A 338 -10.61 13.09 -2.23
N ASN A 339 -10.08 12.09 -2.94
CA ASN A 339 -8.89 12.25 -3.78
C ASN A 339 -9.11 13.25 -4.94
N VAL A 340 -10.26 13.18 -5.63
CA VAL A 340 -10.60 14.11 -6.73
C VAL A 340 -10.73 15.54 -6.20
N TRP A 341 -11.42 15.71 -5.08
CA TRP A 341 -11.60 17.03 -4.47
C TRP A 341 -10.30 17.59 -3.89
N ARG A 342 -9.45 16.76 -3.28
CA ARG A 342 -8.12 17.15 -2.80
C ARG A 342 -7.21 17.57 -3.95
N ALA A 343 -7.28 16.92 -5.11
CA ALA A 343 -6.56 17.36 -6.31
C ALA A 343 -6.97 18.78 -6.72
N LEU A 344 -8.28 19.06 -6.79
CA LEU A 344 -8.80 20.39 -7.11
C LEU A 344 -8.43 21.44 -6.05
N LEU A 345 -8.50 21.09 -4.76
CA LEU A 345 -8.11 21.97 -3.66
C LEU A 345 -6.61 22.29 -3.69
N GLY A 346 -5.78 21.29 -4.01
CA GLY A 346 -4.34 21.45 -4.21
C GLY A 346 -4.02 22.42 -5.35
N ALA A 347 -4.76 22.34 -6.46
CA ALA A 347 -4.66 23.31 -7.55
C ALA A 347 -5.10 24.72 -7.14
N CYS A 348 -6.18 24.86 -6.36
CA CYS A 348 -6.63 26.15 -5.85
C CYS A 348 -5.55 26.84 -4.99
N ARG A 349 -4.80 26.06 -4.19
CA ARG A 349 -3.66 26.56 -3.42
C ARG A 349 -2.56 27.12 -4.32
N VAL A 350 -2.24 26.42 -5.42
CA VAL A 350 -1.16 26.81 -6.34
C VAL A 350 -1.51 28.12 -7.09
N HIS A 351 -2.76 28.27 -7.50
CA HIS A 351 -3.22 29.42 -8.29
C HIS A 351 -3.90 30.54 -7.47
N GLY A 352 -3.94 30.42 -6.14
CA GLY A 352 -4.53 31.43 -5.27
C GLY A 352 -6.06 31.57 -5.40
N CYS A 353 -6.78 30.55 -5.86
CA CYS A 353 -8.24 30.59 -6.01
C CYS A 353 -8.96 30.31 -4.67
N ALA A 354 -8.86 31.25 -3.73
CA ALA A 354 -9.30 31.07 -2.34
C ALA A 354 -10.80 30.74 -2.19
N GLU A 355 -11.69 31.39 -2.95
CA GLU A 355 -13.14 31.15 -2.86
C GLU A 355 -13.52 29.72 -3.25
N LEU A 356 -12.97 29.23 -4.36
CA LEU A 356 -13.20 27.86 -4.80
C LEU A 356 -12.56 26.87 -3.83
N GLY A 357 -11.34 27.16 -3.37
CA GLY A 357 -10.65 26.34 -2.38
C GLY A 357 -11.41 26.25 -1.06
N GLU A 358 -12.02 27.33 -0.58
CA GLU A 358 -12.85 27.31 0.62
C GLU A 358 -14.08 26.42 0.46
N ARG A 359 -14.79 26.53 -0.68
CA ARG A 359 -15.96 25.68 -0.96
C ARG A 359 -15.60 24.20 -1.01
N VAL A 360 -14.54 23.86 -1.73
CA VAL A 360 -14.07 22.47 -1.87
C VAL A 360 -13.54 21.94 -0.54
N GLY A 361 -12.80 22.76 0.20
CA GLY A 361 -12.25 22.40 1.51
C GLY A 361 -13.33 22.11 2.54
N LYS A 362 -14.36 22.96 2.67
CA LYS A 362 -15.47 22.71 3.61
C LYS A 362 -16.20 21.40 3.30
N MET A 363 -16.47 21.14 2.01
CA MET A 363 -17.09 19.88 1.59
C MET A 363 -16.20 18.67 1.90
N LEU A 364 -14.88 18.77 1.75
CA LEU A 364 -13.95 17.72 2.16
C LEU A 364 -13.99 17.45 3.67
N LEU A 365 -14.07 18.50 4.50
CA LEU A 365 -14.18 18.37 5.96
C LEU A 365 -15.52 17.75 6.40
N GLU A 366 -16.58 17.97 5.64
CA GLU A 366 -17.87 17.30 5.85
C GLU A 366 -17.83 15.82 5.46
N MET A 367 -17.13 15.50 4.35
CA MET A 367 -17.02 14.13 3.84
C MET A 367 -16.06 13.26 4.66
N GLU A 368 -14.92 13.83 5.06
CA GLU A 368 -13.78 13.13 5.70
C GLU A 368 -13.33 13.93 6.94
N PRO A 369 -14.15 14.00 8.00
CA PRO A 369 -13.94 14.90 9.14
C PRO A 369 -12.73 14.55 10.03
N MET A 370 -12.16 13.35 9.85
CA MET A 370 -11.00 12.87 10.61
C MET A 370 -9.70 12.89 9.80
N ASP A 371 -9.76 13.30 8.53
CA ASP A 371 -8.58 13.40 7.65
C ASP A 371 -7.83 14.71 7.94
N ASP A 372 -6.65 14.62 8.53
CA ASP A 372 -5.83 15.78 8.88
C ASP A 372 -5.29 16.51 7.63
N GLY A 373 -5.08 15.78 6.53
CA GLY A 373 -4.64 16.32 5.25
C GLY A 373 -5.60 17.38 4.68
N ASN A 374 -6.91 17.16 4.79
CA ASN A 374 -7.94 18.10 4.34
C ASN A 374 -7.87 19.43 5.11
N TYR A 375 -7.70 19.37 6.44
CA TYR A 375 -7.52 20.54 7.28
C TYR A 375 -6.24 21.31 6.92
N VAL A 376 -5.13 20.60 6.77
CA VAL A 376 -3.84 21.23 6.43
C VAL A 376 -3.90 21.88 5.05
N LEU A 377 -4.51 21.22 4.06
CA LEU A 377 -4.58 21.73 2.70
C LEU A 377 -5.46 22.99 2.62
N LEU A 378 -6.63 22.99 3.26
CA LEU A 378 -7.48 24.18 3.35
C LEU A 378 -6.80 25.31 4.15
N SER A 379 -6.12 24.99 5.25
CA SER A 379 -5.32 25.96 6.00
C SER A 379 -4.27 26.63 5.12
N ASN A 380 -3.63 25.88 4.21
CA ASN A 380 -2.64 26.41 3.30
C ASN A 380 -3.27 27.31 2.23
N VAL A 381 -4.47 26.99 1.75
CA VAL A 381 -5.23 27.88 0.85
C VAL A 381 -5.50 29.23 1.51
N TYR A 382 -6.00 29.23 2.75
CA TYR A 382 -6.22 30.47 3.51
C TYR A 382 -4.92 31.24 3.76
N ALA A 383 -3.82 30.55 4.04
CA ALA A 383 -2.52 31.19 4.27
C ALA A 383 -1.99 31.89 3.00
N VAL A 384 -2.13 31.27 1.82
CA VAL A 384 -1.74 31.89 0.53
C VAL A 384 -2.55 33.17 0.27
N ASP A 385 -3.82 33.19 0.69
CA ASP A 385 -4.72 34.35 0.57
C ASP A 385 -4.63 35.33 1.76
N ASN A 386 -3.65 35.16 2.66
CA ASN A 386 -3.44 35.99 3.87
C ASN A 386 -4.61 36.01 4.88
N ARG A 387 -5.49 35.01 4.86
CA ARG A 387 -6.65 34.87 5.76
C ARG A 387 -6.28 34.17 7.08
N TRP A 388 -5.40 34.80 7.85
CA TRP A 388 -4.83 34.22 9.09
C TRP A 388 -5.87 33.93 10.19
N GLU A 389 -6.97 34.65 10.23
CA GLU A 389 -8.08 34.38 11.17
C GLU A 389 -8.75 33.03 10.89
N ASP A 390 -8.95 32.70 9.61
CA ASP A 390 -9.54 31.43 9.21
C ASP A 390 -8.58 30.26 9.41
N VAL A 391 -7.27 30.48 9.22
CA VAL A 391 -6.22 29.54 9.63
C VAL A 391 -6.31 29.23 11.13
N ALA A 392 -6.44 30.25 11.97
CA ALA A 392 -6.54 30.07 13.43
C ALA A 392 -7.82 29.33 13.82
N ARG A 393 -8.95 29.67 13.19
CA ARG A 393 -10.24 29.00 13.39
C ARG A 393 -10.16 27.51 13.04
N LEU A 394 -9.56 27.19 11.89
CA LEU A 394 -9.43 25.82 11.41
C LEU A 394 -8.54 24.96 12.32
N ARG A 395 -7.43 25.53 12.82
CA ARG A 395 -6.58 24.85 13.82
C ARG A 395 -7.29 24.61 15.15
N LYS A 396 -8.19 25.51 15.56
CA LYS A 396 -9.02 25.31 16.76
C LYS A 396 -9.99 24.14 16.54
N GLU A 397 -10.64 24.08 15.38
CA GLU A 397 -11.54 22.98 15.02
C GLU A 397 -10.82 21.63 15.02
N MET A 398 -9.59 21.55 14.47
CA MET A 398 -8.77 20.33 14.53
C MET A 398 -8.55 19.85 15.98
N LYS A 399 -8.24 20.77 16.90
CA LYS A 399 -8.05 20.44 18.32
C LYS A 399 -9.33 19.94 18.98
N GLU A 400 -10.46 20.59 18.69
CA GLU A 400 -11.77 20.21 19.22
C GLU A 400 -12.19 18.81 18.75
N LYS A 401 -11.92 18.48 17.48
CA LYS A 401 -12.18 17.17 16.90
C LYS A 401 -11.10 16.11 17.20
N ARG A 402 -10.03 16.49 17.92
CA ARG A 402 -8.86 15.64 18.21
C ARG A 402 -8.18 15.09 16.96
N VAL A 403 -8.23 15.83 15.86
CA VAL A 403 -7.50 15.52 14.63
C VAL A 403 -6.06 15.97 14.81
N LEU A 404 -5.14 15.00 14.83
CA LEU A 404 -3.72 15.23 14.98
C LEU A 404 -3.10 15.44 13.59
N LYS A 405 -2.35 16.53 13.42
CA LYS A 405 -1.55 16.73 12.22
C LYS A 405 -0.43 15.70 12.20
N THR A 406 -0.43 14.83 11.20
CA THR A 406 0.68 13.92 10.94
C THR A 406 1.87 14.76 10.45
N PRO A 407 3.00 14.79 11.17
CA PRO A 407 4.17 15.50 10.69
C PRO A 407 4.71 14.82 9.44
N GLY A 408 5.08 15.63 8.44
CA GLY A 408 5.86 15.12 7.31
C GLY A 408 7.23 14.66 7.80
N TRP A 409 7.67 13.53 7.28
CA TRP A 409 8.98 12.96 7.56
C TRP A 409 9.71 12.63 6.27
N SER A 410 11.03 12.59 6.36
CA SER A 410 11.95 12.06 5.35
C SER A 410 12.83 11.02 6.00
N SER A 411 13.40 10.11 5.23
CA SER A 411 14.37 9.14 5.73
C SER A 411 15.60 9.10 4.86
N ILE A 412 16.75 8.83 5.48
CA ILE A 412 18.00 8.53 4.78
C ILE A 412 18.55 7.22 5.32
N GLU A 413 19.18 6.44 4.46
CA GLU A 413 19.94 5.27 4.85
C GLU A 413 21.41 5.65 4.99
N LEU A 414 22.01 5.34 6.16
CA LEU A 414 23.44 5.51 6.42
C LEU A 414 23.97 4.21 7.06
N ASP A 415 25.00 3.62 6.45
CA ASP A 415 25.65 2.38 6.93
C ASP A 415 24.66 1.23 7.22
N GLY A 416 23.60 1.10 6.41
CA GLY A 416 22.59 0.05 6.57
C GLY A 416 21.53 0.32 7.63
N VAL A 417 21.46 1.53 8.19
CA VAL A 417 20.43 1.96 9.15
C VAL A 417 19.60 3.07 8.52
N ALA A 418 18.27 2.93 8.53
CA ALA A 418 17.36 4.02 8.16
C ALA A 418 17.19 5.01 9.32
N TYR A 419 17.55 6.26 9.09
CA TYR A 419 17.29 7.38 9.98
C TYR A 419 16.08 8.16 9.48
N MET A 420 15.09 8.33 10.35
CA MET A 420 13.88 9.12 10.06
C MET A 420 14.01 10.52 10.66
N PHE A 421 13.63 11.52 9.88
CA PHE A 421 13.61 12.93 10.26
C PHE A 421 12.21 13.48 10.06
N ALA A 422 11.47 13.62 11.16
CA ALA A 422 10.20 14.33 11.15
C ALA A 422 10.41 15.83 11.35
N SER A 423 9.55 16.66 10.75
CA SER A 423 9.63 18.12 10.89
C SER A 423 9.55 18.54 12.37
N GLY A 424 10.63 19.14 12.89
CA GLY A 424 10.72 19.59 14.29
C GLY A 424 11.12 18.51 15.28
N ASP A 425 11.49 17.32 14.80
CA ASP A 425 12.02 16.24 15.64
C ASP A 425 13.46 16.53 16.07
N LEU A 426 13.79 16.16 17.31
CA LEU A 426 15.11 16.30 17.93
C LEU A 426 15.65 14.95 18.43
N SER A 427 14.97 13.84 18.12
CA SER A 427 15.31 12.49 18.58
C SER A 427 16.69 12.01 18.12
N HIS A 428 17.17 12.51 16.98
CA HIS A 428 18.46 12.12 16.43
C HIS A 428 19.62 12.54 17.36
N PRO A 429 20.61 11.66 17.64
CA PRO A 429 21.74 11.99 18.51
C PRO A 429 22.55 13.22 18.08
N GLN A 430 22.62 13.45 16.77
CA GLN A 430 23.29 14.62 16.16
C GLN A 430 22.32 15.74 15.74
N SER A 431 21.10 15.77 16.27
CA SER A 431 20.06 16.72 15.86
C SER A 431 20.56 18.17 15.89
N ARG A 432 21.33 18.57 16.91
CA ARG A 432 21.93 19.90 17.02
C ARG A 432 22.79 20.29 15.81
N ASP A 433 23.66 19.38 15.37
CA ASP A 433 24.57 19.64 14.25
C ASP A 433 23.79 19.67 12.93
N ILE A 434 22.81 18.77 12.78
CA ILE A 434 21.94 18.72 11.60
C ILE A 434 21.14 20.02 11.45
N TYR A 435 20.50 20.52 12.52
CA TYR A 435 19.77 21.78 12.46
C TYR A 435 20.69 22.98 12.25
N SER A 436 21.90 22.97 12.83
CA SER A 436 22.90 24.03 12.58
C SER A 436 23.30 24.09 11.10
N LEU A 437 23.54 22.94 10.47
CA LEU A 437 23.87 22.86 9.05
C LEU A 437 22.65 23.25 8.18
N LEU A 438 21.45 22.81 8.55
CA LEU A 438 20.22 23.16 7.84
C LEU A 438 19.98 24.67 7.87
N ASP A 439 20.22 25.33 9.00
CA ASP A 439 20.13 26.80 9.11
C ASP A 439 21.15 27.50 8.22
N GLU A 440 22.38 26.97 8.13
CA GLU A 440 23.40 27.50 7.23
C GLU A 440 23.00 27.35 5.75
N LEU A 441 22.57 26.16 5.34
CA LEU A 441 22.08 25.88 3.99
C LEU A 441 20.85 26.74 3.64
N THR A 442 19.93 26.94 4.59
CA THR A 442 18.74 27.78 4.40
C THR A 442 19.15 29.23 4.16
N LYS A 443 20.14 29.75 4.91
CA LYS A 443 20.68 31.10 4.65
C LYS A 443 21.31 31.20 3.27
N GLN A 444 22.06 30.19 2.84
CA GLN A 444 22.66 30.16 1.49
C GLN A 444 21.60 30.14 0.38
N LEU A 445 20.52 29.35 0.54
CA LEU A 445 19.42 29.28 -0.42
C LEU A 445 18.65 30.59 -0.55
N VAL A 446 18.43 31.30 0.56
CA VAL A 446 17.80 32.63 0.54
C VAL A 446 18.66 33.63 -0.22
N VAL A 447 19.99 33.56 -0.06
CA VAL A 447 20.92 34.43 -0.82
C VAL A 447 20.92 34.08 -2.31
N ALA A 448 20.85 32.80 -2.66
CA ALA A 448 20.83 32.34 -4.06
C ALA A 448 19.51 32.66 -4.80
N ASN A 449 18.37 32.72 -4.12
CA ASN A 449 17.07 33.08 -4.72
C ASN A 449 16.85 34.60 -4.89
N VAL A 450 17.80 35.43 -4.45
CA VAL A 450 17.78 36.90 -4.59
C VAL A 450 18.73 37.39 -5.69
N GLN A 451 19.46 36.47 -6.34
CA GLN A 451 20.27 36.71 -7.55
C GLN A 451 19.56 36.11 -8.77
#